data_AF-A0ABD0TMA9-F1
#
_entry.id   AF-A0ABD0TMA9-F1
#
_cell.length_a   1.000
_cell.length_b   1.000
_cell.length_c   1.000
_cell.angle_alpha   90.00
_cell.angle_beta   90.00
_cell.angle_gamma   90.00
#
_symmetry.space_group_name_H-M   'P 1'
#
loop_
_entity.id
_entity.type
_entity.pdbx_description
1 polymer ?
#
loop_
_entity_poly.entity_id
_entity_poly.type
_entity_poly.pdbx_seq_one_letter_code
_entity_poly.pdbx_strand_id
1 'polypeptide(L)'
;MPAPLRREQREQIIALKRSGDKVTEIERWTGVSRKCIYFWLRRWEESGDISAHHRAVYQRATTAEQDAAIVAAHEANPFKPSRETSSEYSIRHVCVSVCLSVRISQPLFSETIRATLLKLSK
;
A
#
# COMPACT_ATOMS: atom_id res chain seq x y z
N MET A 1 3.44 -6.26 14.20
CA MET A 1 3.62 -7.24 13.11
C MET A 1 5.05 -7.75 13.19
N PRO A 2 5.30 -9.06 13.34
CA PRO A 2 6.66 -9.58 13.40
C PRO A 2 7.38 -9.34 12.07
N ALA A 3 8.67 -9.00 12.14
CA ALA A 3 9.50 -8.76 10.97
C ALA A 3 9.66 -10.05 10.13
N PRO A 4 9.81 -9.95 8.80
CA PRO A 4 10.11 -11.11 7.97
C PRO A 4 11.47 -11.73 8.35
N LEU A 5 11.62 -13.04 8.10
CA LEU A 5 12.88 -13.75 8.33
C LEU A 5 14.04 -13.10 7.57
N ARG A 6 15.18 -12.98 8.25
CA ARG A 6 16.43 -12.56 7.61
C ARG A 6 16.83 -13.54 6.52
N ARG A 7 17.58 -13.07 5.53
CA ARG A 7 18.02 -13.90 4.40
C ARG A 7 18.86 -15.09 4.88
N GLU A 8 19.80 -14.83 5.78
CA GLU A 8 20.68 -15.83 6.38
C GLU A 8 19.90 -17.00 7.02
N GLN A 9 18.83 -16.70 7.76
CA GLN A 9 18.01 -17.74 8.40
C GLN A 9 17.28 -18.62 7.37
N ARG A 10 16.86 -18.05 6.23
CA ARG A 10 16.21 -18.80 5.14
C ARG A 10 17.19 -19.72 4.44
N GLU A 11 18.40 -19.22 4.17
CA GLU A 11 19.49 -20.01 3.60
C GLU A 11 19.91 -21.14 4.54
N GLN A 12 19.99 -20.87 5.85
CA GLN A 12 20.30 -21.87 6.87
C GLN A 12 19.23 -22.98 6.93
N ILE A 13 17.93 -22.63 6.86
CA ILE A 13 16.84 -23.62 6.80
C ILE A 13 17.02 -24.56 5.60
N ILE A 14 17.35 -24.03 4.43
CA ILE A 14 17.52 -24.81 3.20
C ILE A 14 18.80 -25.65 3.25
N ALA A 15 19.90 -25.10 3.76
CA ALA A 15 21.15 -25.83 3.95
C ALA A 15 20.96 -27.04 4.87
N LEU A 16 20.28 -26.85 6.02
CA LEU A 16 19.97 -27.93 6.97
C LEU A 16 18.99 -28.96 6.38
N LYS A 17 18.05 -28.51 5.54
CA LYS A 17 17.18 -29.47 4.85
C LYS A 17 17.94 -30.31 3.82
N ARG A 18 18.93 -29.72 3.14
CA ARG A 18 19.80 -30.42 2.17
C ARG A 18 20.78 -31.40 2.83
N SER A 19 21.24 -31.14 4.06
CA SER A 19 22.02 -32.11 4.85
C SER A 19 21.19 -33.31 5.32
N GLY A 20 19.86 -33.25 5.22
CA GLY A 20 18.95 -34.33 5.60
C GLY A 20 18.42 -34.21 7.03
N ASP A 21 18.62 -33.08 7.71
CA ASP A 21 18.15 -32.87 9.06
C ASP A 21 16.62 -32.84 9.14
N LYS A 22 16.07 -33.28 10.27
CA LYS A 22 14.62 -33.26 10.50
C LYS A 22 14.17 -31.84 10.82
N VAL A 23 12.94 -31.49 10.43
CA VAL A 23 12.37 -30.16 10.69
C VAL A 23 12.38 -29.78 12.18
N THR A 24 12.25 -30.76 13.07
CA THR A 24 12.37 -30.57 14.53
C THR A 24 13.76 -30.14 14.97
N GLU A 25 14.82 -30.60 14.29
CA GLU A 25 16.20 -30.19 14.57
C GLU A 25 16.45 -28.81 13.97
N ILE A 26 15.98 -28.57 12.75
CA ILE A 26 16.06 -27.25 12.10
C ILE A 26 15.44 -26.16 12.98
N GLU A 27 14.28 -26.42 13.59
CA GLU A 27 13.65 -25.50 14.55
C GLU A 27 14.56 -25.20 15.75
N ARG A 28 15.22 -26.21 16.32
CA ARG A 28 16.13 -26.04 17.46
C ARG A 28 17.36 -25.22 17.09
N TRP A 29 17.94 -25.44 15.90
CA TRP A 29 19.12 -24.73 15.44
C TRP A 29 18.85 -23.28 15.06
N THR A 30 17.72 -23.02 14.40
CA THR A 30 17.41 -21.70 13.82
C THR A 30 16.52 -20.84 14.73
N GLY A 31 15.82 -21.45 15.70
CA GLY A 31 14.80 -20.77 16.52
C GLY A 31 13.54 -20.39 15.75
N VAL A 32 13.35 -20.93 14.55
CA VAL A 32 12.23 -20.60 13.66
C VAL A 32 11.11 -21.61 13.83
N SER A 33 9.86 -21.13 13.92
CA SER A 33 8.71 -22.03 14.11
C SER A 33 8.56 -23.03 12.96
N ARG A 34 8.17 -24.28 13.28
CA ARG A 34 7.94 -25.35 12.27
C ARG A 34 7.06 -24.91 11.12
N LYS A 35 5.97 -24.18 11.39
CA LYS A 35 5.05 -23.69 10.36
C LYS A 35 5.77 -22.80 9.33
N CYS A 36 6.69 -21.96 9.79
CA CYS A 36 7.47 -21.11 8.92
C CYS A 36 8.53 -21.89 8.15
N ILE A 37 9.17 -22.88 8.78
CA ILE A 37 10.10 -23.80 8.11
C ILE A 37 9.39 -24.52 6.95
N TYR A 38 8.25 -25.16 7.21
CA TYR A 38 7.48 -25.84 6.15
C TYR A 38 7.07 -24.90 5.02
N PHE A 39 6.66 -23.67 5.35
CA PHE A 39 6.30 -22.67 4.35
C PHE A 39 7.48 -22.33 3.43
N TRP A 40 8.68 -22.14 3.98
CA TRP A 40 9.87 -21.84 3.18
C TRP A 40 10.37 -23.04 2.38
N LEU A 41 10.31 -24.25 2.95
CA LEU A 41 10.65 -25.48 2.22
C LEU A 41 9.72 -25.71 1.04
N ARG A 42 8.40 -25.58 1.25
CA ARG A 42 7.41 -25.69 0.18
C ARG A 42 7.65 -24.68 -0.93
N ARG A 43 7.88 -23.41 -0.59
CA ARG A 43 8.19 -22.37 -1.58
C ARG A 43 9.47 -22.70 -2.36
N TRP A 44 10.51 -23.15 -1.67
CA TRP A 44 11.78 -23.52 -2.30
C TRP A 44 11.61 -24.72 -3.24
N GLU A 45 10.81 -25.71 -2.87
CA GLU A 45 10.47 -26.86 -3.74
C GLU A 45 9.65 -26.45 -4.97
N GLU A 46 8.70 -25.51 -4.82
CA GLU A 46 7.84 -25.05 -5.92
C GLU A 46 8.54 -24.10 -6.91
N SER A 47 9.39 -23.20 -6.41
CA SER A 47 9.95 -22.08 -7.21
C SER A 47 11.47 -22.05 -7.29
N GLY A 48 12.18 -22.73 -6.39
CA GLY A 48 13.62 -22.59 -6.22
C GLY A 48 14.07 -21.27 -5.59
N ASP A 49 13.16 -20.33 -5.33
CA ASP A 49 13.48 -19.00 -4.82
C ASP A 49 13.43 -18.95 -3.28
N ILE A 50 14.41 -18.25 -2.73
CA ILE A 50 14.62 -18.03 -1.29
C ILE A 50 14.26 -16.58 -0.93
N SER A 51 14.06 -15.71 -1.93
CA SER A 51 13.71 -14.32 -1.74
C SER A 51 12.36 -14.16 -1.05
N ALA A 52 12.24 -13.09 -0.27
CA ALA A 52 11.00 -12.72 0.36
C ALA A 52 10.29 -11.81 -0.61
N HIS A 53 8.99 -12.02 -0.82
CA HIS A 53 8.21 -11.06 -1.58
C HIS A 53 8.28 -9.70 -0.90
N HIS A 54 8.92 -8.76 -1.58
CA HIS A 54 8.77 -7.36 -1.28
C HIS A 54 7.37 -6.94 -1.73
N ARG A 55 6.66 -6.21 -0.87
CA ARG A 55 5.43 -5.56 -1.29
C ARG A 55 5.78 -4.59 -2.40
N ALA A 56 5.14 -4.75 -3.56
CA ALA A 56 5.26 -3.77 -4.62
C ALA A 56 4.73 -2.44 -4.10
N VAL A 57 5.55 -1.39 -4.20
CA VAL A 57 5.07 -0.03 -4.02
C VAL A 57 4.29 0.31 -5.28
N TYR A 58 3.05 0.77 -5.11
CA TYR A 58 2.27 1.25 -6.23
C TYR A 58 2.95 2.48 -6.82
N GLN A 59 3.20 2.44 -8.14
CA GLN A 59 3.69 3.60 -8.86
C GLN A 59 2.62 4.69 -8.80
N ARG A 60 3.06 5.94 -8.57
CA ARG A 60 2.15 7.08 -8.62
C ARG A 60 1.59 7.21 -10.03
N ALA A 61 0.29 7.48 -10.12
CA ALA A 61 -0.40 7.62 -11.40
C ALA A 61 -0.09 8.97 -12.08
N THR A 62 0.27 9.99 -11.29
CA THR A 62 0.54 11.35 -11.74
C THR A 62 2.00 11.74 -11.55
N THR A 63 2.50 12.61 -12.42
CA THR A 63 3.78 13.31 -12.24
C THR A 63 3.60 14.54 -11.34
N ALA A 64 4.70 15.04 -10.77
CA ALA A 64 4.65 16.23 -9.92
C ALA A 64 4.12 17.48 -10.66
N GLU A 65 4.40 17.58 -11.96
CA GLU A 65 3.90 18.66 -12.82
C GLU A 65 2.38 18.54 -13.05
N GLN A 66 1.88 17.31 -13.25
CA GLN A 66 0.45 17.05 -13.37
C GLN A 66 -0.28 17.36 -12.07
N ASP A 67 0.29 16.98 -10.92
CA ASP A 67 -0.28 17.30 -9.61
C ASP A 67 -0.43 18.82 -9.42
N ALA A 68 0.60 19.59 -9.78
CA ALA A 68 0.56 21.05 -9.70
C ALA A 68 -0.52 21.65 -10.63
N ALA A 69 -0.65 21.12 -11.83
CA ALA A 69 -1.66 21.56 -12.79
C ALA A 69 -3.09 21.21 -12.32
N ILE A 70 -3.30 20.04 -11.72
CA ILE A 70 -4.58 19.62 -11.14
C ILE A 70 -4.96 20.56 -9.99
N VAL A 71 -4.01 20.86 -9.10
CA VAL A 71 -4.22 21.79 -7.98
C VAL A 71 -4.61 23.17 -8.51
N ALA A 72 -3.83 23.73 -9.44
CA ALA A 72 -4.12 25.04 -10.03
C ALA A 72 -5.50 25.08 -10.75
N ALA A 73 -5.88 24.00 -11.44
CA ALA A 73 -7.17 23.91 -12.12
C ALA A 73 -8.37 23.92 -11.14
N HIS A 74 -8.23 23.25 -10.00
CA HIS A 74 -9.27 23.23 -8.96
C HIS A 74 -9.26 24.49 -8.10
N GLU A 75 -8.12 25.17 -7.94
CA GLU A 75 -8.05 26.50 -7.33
C GLU A 75 -8.74 27.55 -8.19
N ALA A 76 -8.53 27.52 -9.51
CA ALA A 76 -9.20 28.41 -10.44
C ALA A 76 -10.71 28.15 -10.55
N ASN A 77 -11.11 26.87 -10.50
CA ASN A 77 -12.52 26.46 -10.58
C ASN A 77 -12.85 25.43 -9.48
N PRO A 78 -13.29 25.89 -8.29
CA PRO A 78 -13.55 25.01 -7.14
C PRO A 78 -14.61 23.92 -7.40
N PHE A 79 -15.54 24.16 -8.33
CA PHE A 79 -16.62 23.23 -8.68
C PHE A 79 -16.31 22.36 -9.90
N LYS A 80 -15.08 22.39 -10.42
CA LYS A 80 -14.67 21.53 -11.53
C LYS A 80 -14.83 20.05 -11.13
N PRO A 81 -15.58 19.24 -11.88
CA PRO A 81 -15.82 17.85 -11.50
C PRO A 81 -14.55 17.01 -11.70
N SER A 82 -14.25 16.14 -10.73
CA SER A 82 -13.05 15.28 -10.76
C SER A 82 -12.98 14.34 -11.96
N ARG A 83 -14.13 14.04 -12.60
CA ARG A 83 -14.17 13.23 -13.82
C ARG A 83 -13.53 13.95 -15.01
N GLU A 84 -13.73 15.26 -15.11
CA GLU A 84 -13.14 16.06 -16.19
C GLU A 84 -11.63 16.15 -16.02
N THR A 85 -11.15 16.44 -14.80
CA THR A 85 -9.69 16.46 -14.53
C THR A 85 -9.06 15.09 -14.72
N SER A 86 -9.70 14.00 -14.28
CA SER A 86 -9.21 12.65 -14.53
C SER A 86 -9.11 12.31 -16.02
N SER A 87 -10.04 12.80 -16.85
CA SER A 87 -10.02 12.61 -18.30
C SER A 87 -8.92 13.43 -18.96
N GLU A 88 -8.75 14.69 -18.55
CA GLU A 88 -7.73 15.61 -19.06
C GLU A 88 -6.30 15.08 -18.83
N TYR A 89 -6.01 14.59 -17.63
CA TYR A 89 -4.68 14.07 -17.29
C TYR A 89 -4.53 12.57 -17.60
N SER A 90 -5.54 11.95 -18.25
CA SER A 90 -5.58 10.52 -18.58
C SER A 90 -5.12 9.64 -17.40
N ILE A 91 -5.60 9.97 -16.19
CA ILE A 91 -5.38 9.18 -14.98
C ILE A 91 -6.27 7.95 -15.11
N ARG A 92 -5.88 7.01 -15.98
CA ARG A 92 -6.59 5.75 -16.10
C ARG A 92 -6.40 5.04 -14.78
N HIS A 93 -7.51 4.73 -14.12
CA HIS A 93 -7.54 3.84 -12.98
C HIS A 93 -6.71 2.61 -13.30
N VAL A 94 -5.51 2.51 -12.72
CA VAL A 94 -4.90 1.20 -12.48
C VAL A 94 -5.81 0.58 -11.44
N CYS A 95 -6.89 -0.03 -11.93
CA CYS A 95 -7.89 -0.69 -11.12
C CYS A 95 -7.21 -1.90 -10.47
N VAL A 96 -6.71 -1.69 -9.27
CA VAL A 96 -6.61 -2.75 -8.28
C VAL A 96 -7.62 -2.37 -7.22
N SER A 97 -8.80 -2.97 -7.33
CA SER A 97 -9.83 -3.12 -6.29
C SER A 97 -9.37 -2.64 -4.89
N VAL A 98 -9.53 -1.35 -4.58
CA VAL A 98 -9.47 -0.85 -3.21
C VAL A 98 -10.61 0.14 -3.02
N CYS A 99 -11.56 -0.32 -2.21
CA CYS A 99 -12.69 0.33 -1.61
C CYS A 99 -12.70 1.87 -1.63
N LEU A 100 -13.74 2.38 -2.29
CA LEU A 100 -14.46 3.60 -2.01
C LEU A 100 -14.57 3.85 -0.50
N SER A 101 -13.81 4.81 0.03
CA SER A 101 -14.04 5.43 1.36
C SER A 101 -13.18 6.69 1.50
N VAL A 102 -13.35 7.67 0.60
CA VAL A 102 -12.91 9.02 0.92
C VAL A 102 -13.91 9.58 1.92
N ARG A 103 -13.58 9.45 3.20
CA ARG A 103 -14.18 10.24 4.27
C ARG A 103 -13.97 11.70 3.92
N ILE A 104 -15.06 12.36 3.53
CA ILE A 104 -15.16 13.81 3.49
C ILE A 104 -14.89 14.32 4.91
N SER A 105 -13.65 14.71 5.20
CA SER A 105 -13.34 15.57 6.34
C SER A 105 -13.41 17.00 5.83
N GLN A 106 -14.64 17.53 5.78
CA GLN A 106 -14.85 18.97 5.73
C GLN A 106 -14.70 19.48 7.16
N PRO A 107 -13.81 20.43 7.38
CA PRO A 107 -14.22 21.58 8.17
C PRO A 107 -13.93 22.83 7.36
N LEU A 108 -14.95 23.69 7.27
CA LEU A 108 -14.98 25.13 6.98
C LEU A 108 -16.20 25.49 6.12
N PHE A 109 -17.38 25.00 6.54
CA PHE A 109 -18.68 25.43 6.00
C PHE A 109 -19.52 26.14 7.08
N SER A 110 -18.90 26.66 8.15
CA SER A 110 -19.62 27.26 9.28
C SER A 110 -19.50 28.79 9.40
N GLU A 111 -18.60 29.45 8.68
CA GLU A 111 -18.41 30.90 8.84
C GLU A 111 -19.24 31.75 7.87
N THR A 112 -19.56 31.23 6.68
CA THR A 112 -20.32 31.99 5.68
C THR A 112 -21.81 32.14 6.05
N ILE A 113 -22.40 31.18 6.76
CA ILE A 113 -23.82 31.20 7.14
C ILE A 113 -24.09 32.18 8.29
N ARG A 114 -23.12 32.38 9.21
CA ARG A 114 -23.24 33.38 10.29
C ARG A 114 -23.20 34.81 9.74
N ALA A 115 -22.43 35.06 8.68
CA ALA A 115 -22.34 36.39 8.06
C ALA A 115 -23.61 36.79 7.29
N THR A 116 -24.37 35.83 6.74
CA THR A 116 -25.64 36.10 6.06
C THR A 116 -26.82 36.25 7.02
N LEU A 117 -26.84 35.51 8.14
CA LEU A 117 -27.93 35.63 9.13
C LEU A 117 -27.92 36.94 9.93
N LEU A 118 -26.76 37.59 10.10
CA LEU A 118 -26.66 38.89 10.79
C LEU A 118 -27.10 40.09 9.92
N LYS A 119 -27.23 39.90 8.60
CA LYS A 119 -27.73 40.95 7.68
C LYS A 119 -29.25 40.97 7.51
N LEU A 120 -29.95 39.94 8.01
CA LEU A 120 -31.41 39.80 7.94
C LEU A 120 -32.14 40.15 9.25
N SER A 121 -31.42 40.58 10.28
CA SER A 121 -31.98 41.05 11.56
C SER A 121 -31.75 42.55 11.76
N LYS A 122 -32.29 43.37 10.85
CA LYS A 122 -32.56 44.80 11.07
C LYS A 122 -33.90 45.16 10.42
#